data_AF-A0A9X1VJY2-F1
#
_entry.id   AF-A0A9X1VJY2-F1
#
_cell.length_a   1.000
_cell.length_b   1.000
_cell.length_c   1.000
_cell.angle_alpha   90.00
_cell.angle_beta   90.00
_cell.angle_gamma   90.00
#
_symmetry.space_group_name_H-M   'P 1'
#
loop_
_entity.id
_entity.type
_entity.pdbx_description
1 polymer ?
#
loop_
_entity_poly.entity_id
_entity_poly.type
_entity_poly.pdbx_seq_one_letter_code
_entity_poly.pdbx_strand_id
1 'polypeptide(L)'
;MAKLPAGGLFGFCGLPTLLNRPLLEVSLYHEADREKLAETCAALGTDYRVVADRVGLVTPRVICQIINEACFTVQEGTATMQDVDLGMKLGTSYPRGPFAWANAIGVERVYAVLEALWQDTHDERYKVCPLLKRQALRGEPFAV
;
A
#
# COMPACT_ATOMS: atom_id res chain seq x y z
N MET A 1 12.71 -23.95 -9.54
CA MET A 1 12.93 -22.58 -9.01
C MET A 1 13.69 -21.79 -10.06
N ALA A 2 13.19 -20.62 -10.46
CA ALA A 2 13.93 -19.74 -11.37
C ALA A 2 15.22 -19.26 -10.71
N LYS A 3 16.33 -19.25 -11.45
CA LYS A 3 17.62 -18.77 -10.97
C LYS A 3 17.53 -17.24 -10.85
N LEU A 4 17.78 -16.70 -9.66
CA LEU A 4 17.76 -15.25 -9.44
C LEU A 4 18.82 -14.56 -10.33
N PRO A 5 18.55 -13.33 -10.82
CA PRO A 5 19.51 -12.60 -11.65
C PRO A 5 20.82 -12.37 -10.88
N ALA A 6 21.94 -12.37 -11.61
CA ALA A 6 23.23 -12.01 -11.04
C ALA A 6 23.23 -10.49 -10.74
N GLY A 7 23.05 -10.11 -9.47
CA GLY A 7 22.93 -8.72 -9.03
C GLY A 7 22.45 -8.64 -7.57
N GLY A 8 22.40 -7.43 -7.00
CA GLY A 8 21.73 -7.22 -5.72
C GLY A 8 20.20 -7.28 -5.86
N LEU A 9 19.51 -7.86 -4.88
CA LEU A 9 18.04 -7.97 -4.90
C LEU A 9 17.42 -7.09 -3.82
N PHE A 10 16.57 -6.15 -4.27
CA PHE A 10 15.93 -5.15 -3.42
C PHE A 10 14.41 -5.17 -3.62
N GLY A 11 13.66 -5.00 -2.53
CA GLY A 11 12.24 -4.66 -2.59
C GLY A 11 12.05 -3.15 -2.45
N PHE A 12 11.00 -2.59 -3.03
CA PHE A 12 10.62 -1.19 -2.83
C PHE A 12 9.11 -0.98 -3.00
N CYS A 13 8.61 0.13 -2.46
CA CYS A 13 7.20 0.52 -2.65
C CYS A 13 6.97 1.12 -4.05
N GLY A 14 6.42 0.32 -4.97
CA GLY A 14 6.07 0.75 -6.33
C GLY A 14 4.63 1.21 -6.55
N LEU A 15 3.84 1.40 -5.48
CA LEU A 15 2.42 1.78 -5.64
C LEU A 15 2.30 3.23 -6.15
N PRO A 16 1.35 3.52 -7.06
CA PRO A 16 1.05 4.89 -7.46
C PRO A 16 0.77 5.76 -6.24
N THR A 17 1.13 7.04 -6.33
CA THR A 17 1.10 8.02 -5.22
C THR A 17 2.12 7.81 -4.09
N LEU A 18 2.56 6.57 -3.84
CA LEU A 18 3.55 6.24 -2.82
C LEU A 18 4.98 6.13 -3.36
N LEU A 19 5.14 6.01 -4.68
CA LEU A 19 6.45 6.03 -5.35
C LEU A 19 7.03 7.44 -5.43
N ASN A 20 6.20 8.46 -5.67
CA ASN A 20 6.62 9.85 -5.94
C ASN A 20 6.93 10.65 -4.65
N ARG A 21 7.39 10.00 -3.59
CA ARG A 21 7.68 10.62 -2.29
C ARG A 21 9.18 10.89 -2.16
N PRO A 22 9.59 11.88 -1.33
CA PRO A 22 11.00 12.21 -1.16
C PRO A 22 11.82 11.08 -0.51
N LEU A 23 11.19 10.17 0.24
CA LEU A 23 11.86 9.07 0.94
C LEU A 23 11.28 7.73 0.51
N LEU A 24 12.07 6.93 -0.21
CA LEU A 24 11.66 5.60 -0.64
C LEU A 24 11.78 4.57 0.51
N GLU A 25 10.74 3.76 0.70
CA GLU A 25 10.87 2.54 1.51
C GLU A 25 11.41 1.41 0.65
N VAL A 26 12.49 0.80 1.13
CA VAL A 26 13.17 -0.31 0.46
C VAL A 26 13.42 -1.46 1.45
N SER A 27 13.51 -2.68 0.93
CA SER A 27 13.91 -3.86 1.70
C SER A 27 15.09 -4.56 1.02
N LEU A 28 15.84 -5.30 1.82
CA LEU A 28 16.97 -6.11 1.37
C LEU A 28 16.57 -7.59 1.45
N TYR A 29 16.81 -8.35 0.38
CA TYR A 29 16.73 -9.81 0.47
C TYR A 29 17.97 -10.38 1.17
N HIS A 30 19.13 -9.80 0.88
CA HIS A 30 20.40 -10.11 1.53
C HIS A 30 21.05 -8.84 2.08
N GLU A 31 21.50 -8.90 3.33
CA GLU A 31 22.18 -7.78 3.99
C GLU A 31 23.46 -7.36 3.24
N ALA A 32 24.12 -8.32 2.58
CA ALA A 32 25.31 -8.09 1.76
C ALA A 32 25.07 -7.14 0.56
N ASP A 33 23.81 -6.92 0.15
CA ASP A 33 23.51 -6.02 -0.97
C ASP A 33 23.32 -4.55 -0.54
N ARG A 34 23.50 -4.22 0.75
CA ARG A 34 23.32 -2.86 1.28
C ARG A 34 24.15 -1.79 0.57
N GLU A 35 25.40 -2.08 0.24
CA GLU A 35 26.28 -1.12 -0.44
C GLU A 35 25.79 -0.85 -1.87
N LYS A 36 25.42 -1.91 -2.61
CA LYS A 36 24.84 -1.79 -3.95
C LYS A 36 23.51 -1.02 -3.95
N LEU A 37 22.69 -1.19 -2.91
CA LEU A 37 21.46 -0.40 -2.72
C LEU A 37 21.81 1.08 -2.60
N ALA A 38 22.80 1.42 -1.77
CA ALA A 38 23.25 2.80 -1.57
C ALA A 38 23.75 3.42 -2.88
N GLU A 39 24.56 2.71 -3.64
CA GLU A 39 25.04 3.13 -4.97
C GLU A 39 23.87 3.36 -5.94
N THR A 40 22.91 2.44 -5.95
CA THR A 40 21.72 2.52 -6.82
C THR A 40 20.85 3.74 -6.47
N CYS A 41 20.56 3.95 -5.18
CA CYS A 41 19.77 5.09 -4.73
C CYS A 41 20.50 6.43 -4.95
N ALA A 42 21.82 6.47 -4.78
CA ALA A 42 22.64 7.63 -5.10
C ALA A 42 22.61 7.96 -6.60
N ALA A 43 22.72 6.95 -7.47
CA ALA A 43 22.61 7.13 -8.91
C ALA A 43 21.22 7.62 -9.35
N LEU A 44 20.16 7.21 -8.64
CA LEU A 44 18.79 7.68 -8.85
C LEU A 44 18.51 9.06 -8.22
N GLY A 45 19.41 9.58 -7.38
CA GLY A 45 19.19 10.82 -6.63
C GLY A 45 18.02 10.74 -5.66
N THR A 46 17.77 9.58 -5.06
CA THR A 46 16.63 9.35 -4.16
C THR A 46 17.07 9.00 -2.75
N ASP A 47 16.46 9.67 -1.76
CA ASP A 47 16.64 9.27 -0.36
C ASP A 47 15.86 7.98 -0.10
N TYR A 48 16.38 7.15 0.79
CA TYR A 48 15.75 5.87 1.11
C TYR A 48 15.83 5.51 2.59
N ARG A 49 14.94 4.61 3.00
CA ARG A 49 14.98 3.95 4.30
C ARG A 49 14.81 2.45 4.11
N VAL A 50 15.79 1.70 4.60
CA VAL A 50 15.68 0.23 4.70
C VAL A 50 14.69 -0.13 5.81
N VAL A 51 13.71 -0.94 5.46
CA VAL A 51 12.72 -1.53 6.37
C VAL A 51 12.75 -3.04 6.27
N ALA A 52 12.07 -3.74 7.19
CA ALA A 52 11.97 -5.19 7.15
C ALA A 52 11.27 -5.66 5.87
N ASP A 53 11.77 -6.75 5.29
CA ASP A 53 11.18 -7.37 4.10
C ASP A 53 9.91 -8.15 4.47
N ARG A 54 8.78 -7.44 4.49
CA ARG A 54 7.45 -7.99 4.80
C ARG A 54 6.44 -7.50 3.78
N VAL A 55 5.38 -8.28 3.58
CA VAL A 55 4.27 -7.91 2.70
C VAL A 55 3.75 -6.52 3.07
N GLY A 56 3.66 -5.66 2.05
CA GLY A 56 3.18 -4.28 2.20
C GLY A 56 4.17 -3.30 2.83
N LEU A 57 5.43 -3.70 3.11
CA LEU A 57 6.44 -2.86 3.77
C LEU A 57 5.85 -2.11 4.98
N VAL A 58 6.01 -0.79 5.04
CA VAL A 58 5.43 0.06 6.08
C VAL A 58 4.20 0.79 5.55
N THR A 59 4.40 1.71 4.59
CA THR A 59 3.31 2.61 4.16
C THR A 59 2.18 1.88 3.43
N PRO A 60 2.43 1.01 2.42
CA PRO A 60 1.35 0.27 1.76
C PRO A 60 0.49 -0.54 2.73
N ARG A 61 1.11 -1.23 3.69
CA ARG A 61 0.40 -2.02 4.71
C ARG A 61 -0.56 -1.16 5.53
N VAL A 62 -0.12 0.01 5.97
CA VAL A 62 -0.95 0.91 6.80
C VAL A 62 -2.04 1.57 5.97
N ILE A 63 -1.70 2.14 4.81
CA ILE A 63 -2.65 2.85 3.95
C ILE A 63 -3.74 1.91 3.43
N CYS A 64 -3.38 0.71 2.97
CA CYS A 64 -4.38 -0.23 2.48
C CYS A 64 -5.35 -0.68 3.60
N GLN A 65 -4.87 -0.81 4.84
CA GLN A 65 -5.74 -1.12 5.98
C GLN A 65 -6.67 0.03 6.36
N ILE A 66 -6.21 1.28 6.29
CA ILE A 66 -7.08 2.45 6.48
C ILE A 66 -8.20 2.46 5.43
N ILE A 67 -7.87 2.16 4.17
CA ILE A 67 -8.85 2.06 3.08
C ILE A 67 -9.83 0.90 3.35
N ASN A 68 -9.33 -0.24 3.81
CA ASN A 68 -10.16 -1.39 4.13
C ASN A 68 -11.16 -1.09 5.26
N GLU A 69 -10.70 -0.41 6.31
CA GLU A 69 -11.52 0.02 7.43
C GLU A 69 -12.60 1.03 6.99
N ALA A 70 -12.23 2.00 6.15
CA ALA A 70 -13.19 2.92 5.54
C ALA A 70 -14.29 2.18 4.76
N CYS A 71 -13.93 1.11 4.04
CA CYS A 71 -14.91 0.28 3.34
C CYS A 71 -15.87 -0.45 4.30
N PHE A 72 -15.38 -0.95 5.45
CA PHE A 72 -16.25 -1.52 6.47
C PHE A 72 -17.20 -0.48 7.06
N THR A 73 -16.69 0.69 7.42
CA THR A 73 -17.49 1.81 7.94
C THR A 73 -18.66 2.16 7.02
N VAL A 74 -18.42 2.20 5.70
CA VAL A 74 -19.48 2.45 4.71
C VAL A 74 -20.42 1.25 4.55
N GLN A 75 -19.89 0.03 4.52
CA GLN A 75 -20.69 -1.19 4.35
C GLN A 75 -21.65 -1.42 5.53
N GLU A 76 -21.27 -1.01 6.73
CA GLU A 76 -22.08 -1.06 7.95
C GLU A 76 -23.13 0.06 8.03
N GLY A 77 -23.08 1.02 7.10
CA GLY A 77 -24.03 2.14 7.04
C GLY A 77 -23.73 3.27 8.03
N THR A 78 -22.53 3.32 8.61
CA THR A 78 -22.15 4.36 9.58
C THR A 78 -22.05 5.73 8.94
N ALA A 79 -21.56 5.82 7.69
CA ALA A 79 -21.34 7.06 6.98
C ALA A 79 -21.34 6.83 5.46
N THR A 80 -21.54 7.90 4.67
CA THR A 80 -21.33 7.83 3.22
C THR A 80 -19.83 7.84 2.89
N MET A 81 -19.47 7.42 1.67
CA MET A 81 -18.06 7.48 1.23
C MET A 81 -17.52 8.92 1.27
N GLN A 82 -18.35 9.90 0.89
CA GLN A 82 -18.03 11.32 0.93
C GLN A 82 -17.78 11.82 2.37
N ASP A 83 -18.61 11.40 3.33
CA ASP A 83 -18.46 11.77 4.73
C ASP A 83 -17.16 11.21 5.32
N VAL A 84 -16.83 9.96 5.02
CA VAL A 84 -15.57 9.33 5.46
C VAL A 84 -14.36 10.05 4.86
N ASP A 85 -14.39 10.33 3.55
CA ASP A 85 -13.31 11.05 2.89
C ASP A 85 -13.11 12.46 3.46
N LEU A 86 -14.21 13.17 3.72
CA LEU A 86 -14.19 14.51 4.32
C LEU A 86 -13.67 14.47 5.76
N GLY A 87 -14.18 13.52 6.57
CA GLY A 87 -13.80 13.34 7.96
C GLY A 87 -12.32 13.03 8.12
N MET A 88 -11.75 12.16 7.28
CA MET A 88 -10.32 11.85 7.34
C MET A 88 -9.43 12.97 6.81
N LYS A 89 -9.87 13.73 5.80
CA LYS A 89 -9.13 14.93 5.35
C LYS A 89 -9.08 15.99 6.44
N LEU A 90 -10.24 16.37 6.99
CA LEU A 90 -10.34 17.49 7.94
C LEU A 90 -9.99 17.11 9.38
N GLY A 91 -10.33 15.90 9.80
CA GLY A 91 -10.14 15.43 11.17
C GLY A 91 -8.75 14.87 11.45
N THR A 92 -8.11 14.21 10.47
CA THR A 92 -6.78 13.58 10.65
C THR A 92 -5.68 14.22 9.80
N SER A 93 -5.99 15.33 9.12
CA SER A 93 -5.06 16.06 8.25
C SER A 93 -4.43 15.18 7.17
N TYR A 94 -5.14 14.16 6.69
CA TYR A 94 -4.65 13.38 5.56
C TYR A 94 -4.73 14.22 4.29
N PRO A 95 -3.73 14.11 3.39
CA PRO A 95 -3.73 14.87 2.14
C PRO A 95 -4.88 14.46 1.22
N ARG A 96 -5.45 13.25 1.44
CA ARG A 96 -6.58 12.68 0.71
C ARG A 96 -7.39 11.81 1.65
N GLY A 97 -8.66 11.61 1.32
CA GLY A 97 -9.52 10.68 2.03
C GLY A 97 -9.23 9.25 1.56
N PRO A 98 -9.64 8.22 2.33
CA PRO A 98 -9.32 6.83 2.04
C PRO A 98 -9.78 6.38 0.64
N PHE A 99 -10.99 6.74 0.22
CA PHE A 99 -11.51 6.33 -1.09
C PHE A 99 -10.84 7.07 -2.24
N ALA A 100 -10.57 8.37 -2.07
CA ALA A 100 -9.76 9.12 -3.02
C ALA A 100 -8.33 8.55 -3.13
N TRP A 101 -7.75 8.06 -2.03
CA TRP A 101 -6.48 7.34 -2.06
C TRP A 101 -6.57 6.01 -2.79
N ALA A 102 -7.60 5.21 -2.51
CA ALA A 102 -7.83 3.95 -3.19
C ALA A 102 -7.93 4.13 -4.71
N ASN A 103 -8.67 5.14 -5.17
CA ASN A 103 -8.79 5.46 -6.59
C ASN A 103 -7.46 5.90 -7.21
N ALA A 104 -6.66 6.68 -6.47
CA ALA A 104 -5.36 7.16 -6.96
C ALA A 104 -4.27 6.07 -6.99
N ILE A 105 -4.33 5.10 -6.06
CA ILE A 105 -3.45 3.92 -6.03
C ILE A 105 -3.90 2.89 -7.09
N GLY A 106 -5.21 2.79 -7.31
CA GLY A 106 -5.87 1.69 -8.02
C GLY A 106 -6.48 0.71 -7.02
N VAL A 107 -7.80 0.56 -7.07
CA VAL A 107 -8.59 -0.27 -6.13
C VAL A 107 -8.14 -1.73 -6.17
N GLU A 108 -7.79 -2.23 -7.36
CA GLU A 108 -7.23 -3.56 -7.59
C GLU A 108 -5.89 -3.77 -6.89
N ARG A 109 -5.03 -2.74 -6.83
CA ARG A 109 -3.74 -2.83 -6.16
C ARG A 109 -3.90 -2.82 -4.64
N VAL A 110 -4.84 -2.02 -4.12
CA VAL A 110 -5.18 -2.03 -2.70
C VAL A 110 -5.70 -3.42 -2.30
N TYR A 111 -6.63 -3.98 -3.07
CA TYR A 111 -7.12 -5.35 -2.86
C TYR A 111 -5.98 -6.37 -2.84
N ALA A 112 -5.09 -6.34 -3.84
CA ALA A 112 -3.99 -7.28 -3.96
C ALA A 112 -3.02 -7.22 -2.77
N VAL A 113 -2.72 -6.03 -2.25
CA VAL A 113 -1.87 -5.88 -1.05
C VAL A 113 -2.52 -6.51 0.17
N LEU A 114 -3.82 -6.29 0.39
CA LEU A 114 -4.54 -6.84 1.54
C LEU A 114 -4.72 -8.36 1.42
N GLU A 115 -5.00 -8.85 0.22
CA GLU A 115 -5.08 -10.29 -0.04
C GLU A 115 -3.73 -10.97 0.23
N ALA A 116 -2.61 -10.38 -0.22
CA ALA A 116 -1.28 -10.89 0.07
C ALA A 116 -0.96 -10.86 1.57
N LEU A 117 -1.38 -9.81 2.30
CA LEU A 117 -1.22 -9.73 3.76
C LEU A 117 -2.01 -10.84 4.46
N TRP A 118 -3.27 -11.06 4.07
CA TRP A 118 -4.09 -12.13 4.60
C TRP A 118 -3.50 -13.52 4.31
N GLN A 119 -2.96 -13.74 3.11
CA GLN A 119 -2.30 -15.00 2.75
C GLN A 119 -0.99 -15.23 3.51
N ASP A 120 -0.20 -14.19 3.78
CA ASP A 120 1.04 -14.30 4.59
C ASP A 120 0.73 -14.64 6.04
N THR A 121 -0.24 -13.94 6.66
CA THR A 121 -0.40 -13.99 8.11
C THR A 121 -1.57 -14.85 8.59
N HIS A 122 -2.59 -15.07 7.75
CA HIS A 122 -3.87 -15.66 8.13
C HIS A 122 -4.52 -14.98 9.37
N ASP A 123 -4.22 -13.69 9.58
CA ASP A 123 -4.70 -12.89 10.71
C ASP A 123 -5.93 -12.06 10.30
N GLU A 124 -7.06 -12.25 10.99
CA GLU A 124 -8.38 -11.75 10.57
C GLU A 124 -8.40 -10.23 10.42
N ARG A 125 -7.46 -9.52 11.06
CA ARG A 125 -7.28 -8.08 10.86
C ARG A 125 -7.06 -7.70 9.39
N TYR A 126 -6.51 -8.59 8.55
CA TYR A 126 -6.26 -8.34 7.12
C TYR A 126 -7.38 -8.85 6.22
N LYS A 127 -8.49 -9.33 6.79
CA LYS A 127 -9.65 -9.74 6.01
C LYS A 127 -10.16 -8.57 5.18
N VAL A 128 -10.17 -8.78 3.86
CA VAL A 128 -10.62 -7.76 2.91
C VAL A 128 -12.12 -7.55 3.04
N CYS A 129 -12.54 -6.28 3.12
CA CYS A 129 -13.94 -5.88 3.10
C CYS A 129 -14.63 -6.36 1.82
N PRO A 130 -15.84 -6.98 1.90
CA PRO A 130 -16.58 -7.40 0.72
C PRO A 130 -16.86 -6.28 -0.28
N LEU A 131 -17.12 -5.05 0.20
CA LEU A 131 -17.27 -3.86 -0.64
C LEU A 131 -16.01 -3.60 -1.47
N LEU A 132 -14.83 -3.55 -0.83
CA LEU A 132 -13.55 -3.34 -1.51
C LEU A 132 -13.27 -4.46 -2.53
N LYS A 133 -13.48 -5.71 -2.14
CA LYS A 133 -13.31 -6.87 -3.03
C LYS A 133 -14.21 -6.77 -4.27
N ARG A 134 -15.50 -6.44 -4.08
CA ARG A 134 -16.43 -6.28 -5.20
C ARG A 134 -15.96 -5.18 -6.16
N GLN A 135 -15.54 -4.05 -5.62
CA GLN A 135 -15.08 -2.90 -6.38
C GLN A 135 -13.83 -3.24 -7.22
N ALA A 136 -12.85 -3.90 -6.58
CA ALA A 136 -11.62 -4.37 -7.23
C ALA A 136 -11.89 -5.38 -8.35
N LEU A 137 -12.74 -6.40 -8.09
CA LEU A 137 -13.06 -7.44 -9.08
C LEU A 137 -13.84 -6.91 -10.29
N ARG A 138 -14.56 -5.79 -10.12
CA ARG A 138 -15.27 -5.11 -11.21
C ARG A 138 -14.40 -4.09 -11.94
N GLY A 139 -13.22 -3.77 -11.41
CA GLY A 139 -12.35 -2.72 -11.96
C GLY A 139 -12.98 -1.33 -11.89
N GLU A 140 -13.84 -1.09 -10.92
CA GLU A 140 -14.58 0.17 -10.79
C GLU A 140 -13.92 1.06 -9.71
N PRO A 141 -13.89 2.40 -9.86
CA PRO A 141 -13.46 3.30 -8.79
C PRO A 141 -14.58 3.53 -7.76
N PHE A 142 -14.23 3.96 -6.55
CA PHE A 142 -15.22 4.46 -5.59
C PHE A 142 -15.81 5.80 -6.03
N ALA A 143 -17.10 6.00 -5.79
CA ALA A 143 -17.80 7.25 -6.10
C ALA A 143 -17.65 8.24 -4.94
N VAL A 144 -16.60 9.08 -4.99
CA VAL A 144 -16.28 10.14 -4.01
C VAL A 144 -15.95 11.46 -4.66
#